data_AF-A0A6C0KXZ9-F1
#
_entry.id   AF-A0A6C0KXZ9-F1
#
_cell.length_a   1.000
_cell.length_b   1.000
_cell.length_c   1.000
_cell.angle_alpha   90.00
_cell.angle_beta   90.00
_cell.angle_gamma   90.00
#
_symmetry.space_group_name_H-M   'P 1'
#
loop_
_entity.id
_entity.type
_entity.pdbx_description
1 polymer ?
#
loop_
_entity_poly.entity_id
_entity_poly.type
_entity_poly.pdbx_seq_one_letter_code
_entity_poly.pdbx_strand_id
1 'polypeptide(L)'
;MIPDLLFNLNVIGNIKSQDKLILNSGILYIDPFTYTRAIRRKLFGQNRNNIIAFISTIISYTLLYCKSITDNIISHNDSVICFDLIQPNLRNDLIVLYESLNHVVKGLGRLKNSYINDKSITDSIDKISLQISNYLIECNLIGVHNYLFSKERNFRATEQSIII
;
A
#
# COMPACT_ATOMS: atom_id res chain seq x y z
N MET A 1 -11.48 1.73 -11.13
CA MET A 1 -11.16 0.74 -10.09
C MET A 1 -9.80 0.98 -9.45
N ILE A 2 -8.72 1.11 -10.24
CA ILE A 2 -7.38 1.47 -9.72
C ILE A 2 -7.32 2.88 -9.06
N PRO A 3 -7.96 3.94 -9.58
CA PRO A 3 -7.79 5.29 -9.02
C PRO A 3 -8.25 5.43 -7.57
N ASP A 4 -9.44 4.92 -7.23
CA ASP A 4 -9.97 4.99 -5.86
C ASP A 4 -9.19 4.10 -4.89
N LEU A 5 -8.69 2.96 -5.37
CA LEU A 5 -7.81 2.08 -4.62
C LEU A 5 -6.49 2.80 -4.30
N LEU A 6 -5.80 3.32 -5.32
CA LEU A 6 -4.56 4.08 -5.17
C LEU A 6 -4.74 5.31 -4.30
N PHE A 7 -5.85 6.03 -4.45
CA PHE A 7 -6.17 7.17 -3.60
C PHE A 7 -6.21 6.75 -2.12
N ASN A 8 -6.95 5.70 -1.80
CA ASN A 8 -7.06 5.19 -0.44
C ASN A 8 -5.70 4.69 0.10
N LEU A 9 -4.92 3.96 -0.70
CA LEU A 9 -3.57 3.52 -0.32
C LEU A 9 -2.64 4.71 -0.05
N ASN A 10 -2.72 5.76 -0.87
CA ASN A 10 -1.93 6.97 -0.71
C ASN A 10 -2.32 7.73 0.57
N VAL A 11 -3.62 7.83 0.88
CA VAL A 11 -4.09 8.40 2.14
C VAL A 11 -3.54 7.62 3.33
N ILE A 12 -3.56 6.28 3.28
CA ILE A 12 -3.03 5.44 4.36
C ILE A 12 -1.51 5.64 4.49
N GLY A 13 -0.77 5.63 3.38
CA GLY A 13 0.69 5.79 3.39
C GLY A 13 1.17 7.14 3.93
N ASN A 14 0.37 8.19 3.76
CA ASN A 14 0.71 9.55 4.19
C ASN A 14 0.24 9.93 5.60
N ILE A 15 -0.37 8.99 6.35
CA ILE A 15 -0.75 9.21 7.74
C ILE A 15 0.47 9.70 8.55
N LYS A 16 0.28 10.76 9.34
CA LYS A 16 1.21 11.19 10.39
C LYS A 16 0.75 10.68 11.76
N SER A 17 1.64 10.67 12.74
CA SER A 17 1.37 10.07 14.06
C SER A 17 0.16 10.68 14.81
N GLN A 18 -0.21 11.92 14.51
CA GLN A 18 -1.34 12.62 15.13
C GLN A 18 -2.60 12.62 14.27
N ASP A 19 -2.51 12.12 13.04
CA ASP A 19 -3.62 12.10 12.11
C ASP A 19 -4.65 11.07 12.56
N LYS A 20 -5.91 11.39 12.26
CA LYS A 20 -7.04 10.50 12.48
C LYS A 20 -7.78 10.38 11.17
N LEU A 21 -8.20 9.16 10.84
CA LEU A 21 -8.93 8.90 9.62
C LEU A 21 -10.43 9.08 9.83
N ILE A 22 -11.10 9.42 8.73
CA ILE A 22 -12.54 9.43 8.51
C ILE A 22 -12.80 8.58 7.26
N LEU A 23 -13.92 7.87 7.25
CA LEU A 23 -14.39 7.12 6.09
C LEU A 23 -15.68 7.73 5.56
N ASN A 24 -15.68 8.26 4.34
CA ASN A 24 -16.88 8.81 3.73
C ASN A 24 -17.10 8.18 2.35
N SER A 25 -18.25 7.52 2.16
CA SER A 25 -18.65 6.92 0.88
C SER A 25 -17.58 6.06 0.21
N GLY A 26 -16.85 5.24 0.99
CA GLY A 26 -15.79 4.37 0.46
C GLY A 26 -14.45 5.07 0.20
N ILE A 27 -14.27 6.30 0.69
CA ILE A 27 -13.03 7.05 0.56
C ILE A 27 -12.52 7.44 1.95
N LEU A 28 -11.24 7.17 2.19
CA LEU A 28 -10.52 7.58 3.39
C LEU A 28 -10.06 9.03 3.27
N TYR A 29 -10.18 9.76 4.38
CA TYR A 29 -9.66 11.12 4.51
C TYR A 29 -8.97 11.28 5.84
N ILE A 30 -7.95 12.15 5.87
CA ILE A 30 -7.38 12.64 7.12
C ILE A 30 -8.34 13.70 7.68
N ASP A 31 -8.78 13.53 8.92
CA ASP A 31 -9.70 14.42 9.60
C ASP A 31 -9.05 15.79 9.89
N PRO A 32 -9.50 16.87 9.22
CA PRO A 32 -8.89 18.18 9.40
C PRO A 32 -9.31 18.86 10.71
N PHE A 33 -10.36 18.39 11.41
CA PHE A 33 -10.97 19.11 12.53
C PHE A 33 -10.82 18.38 13.86
N THR A 34 -9.69 18.62 14.55
CA THR A 34 -9.33 18.02 15.86
C THR A 34 -10.35 18.21 16.97
N TYR A 35 -11.08 19.33 17.00
CA TYR A 35 -11.96 19.70 18.10
C TYR A 35 -13.35 19.05 18.02
N THR A 36 -13.92 18.85 16.82
CA THR A 36 -15.24 18.21 16.63
C THR A 36 -15.20 16.70 16.44
N ARG A 37 -14.02 16.06 16.50
CA ARG A 37 -13.84 14.64 16.11
C ARG A 37 -14.75 13.69 16.87
N ALA A 38 -14.86 13.84 18.19
CA ALA A 38 -15.67 12.96 19.02
C ALA A 38 -17.17 13.06 18.67
N ILE A 39 -17.64 14.28 18.44
CA ILE A 39 -19.03 14.57 18.08
C ILE A 39 -19.34 14.03 16.69
N ARG A 40 -18.47 14.28 15.69
CA ARG A 40 -18.64 13.74 14.33
C ARG A 40 -18.60 12.21 14.32
N ARG A 41 -17.66 11.58 15.02
CA ARG A 41 -17.61 10.10 15.10
C ARG A 41 -18.90 9.51 15.67
N LYS A 42 -19.47 10.15 16.68
CA LYS A 42 -20.74 9.74 17.29
C LYS A 42 -21.92 9.95 16.34
N LEU A 43 -22.01 11.10 15.66
CA LEU A 43 -23.10 11.43 14.74
C LEU A 43 -23.08 10.61 13.44
N PHE A 44 -21.89 10.38 12.88
CA PHE A 44 -21.72 9.67 11.60
C PHE A 44 -21.45 8.16 11.77
N GLY A 45 -21.53 7.63 12.99
CA GLY A 45 -21.28 6.19 13.25
C GLY A 45 -19.88 5.73 12.87
N GLN A 46 -18.91 6.64 12.77
CA GLN A 46 -17.55 6.33 12.34
C GLN A 46 -16.71 5.83 13.50
N ASN A 47 -16.89 4.55 13.82
CA ASN A 47 -16.07 3.86 14.80
C ASN A 47 -14.70 3.50 14.19
N ARG A 48 -13.67 3.49 15.04
CA ARG A 48 -12.30 3.06 14.73
C ARG A 48 -12.29 1.67 14.08
N ASN A 49 -13.13 0.76 14.58
CA ASN A 49 -13.28 -0.59 14.05
C ASN A 49 -13.70 -0.58 12.57
N ASN A 50 -14.63 0.29 12.18
CA ASN A 50 -15.11 0.37 10.79
C ASN A 50 -14.00 0.87 9.86
N ILE A 51 -13.19 1.83 10.32
CA ILE A 51 -12.05 2.34 9.56
C ILE A 51 -11.00 1.23 9.37
N ILE A 52 -10.66 0.50 10.43
CA ILE A 52 -9.68 -0.60 10.33
C ILE A 52 -10.21 -1.74 9.46
N ALA A 53 -11.48 -2.10 9.58
CA ALA A 53 -12.12 -3.10 8.72
C ALA A 53 -12.10 -2.66 7.24
N PHE A 54 -12.36 -1.38 6.97
CA PHE A 54 -12.29 -0.83 5.62
C PHE A 54 -10.87 -0.84 5.05
N ILE A 55 -9.87 -0.46 5.84
CA ILE A 55 -8.45 -0.57 5.47
C ILE A 55 -8.12 -2.03 5.15
N SER A 56 -8.49 -2.97 6.03
CA SER A 56 -8.27 -4.41 5.80
C SER A 56 -8.89 -4.88 4.49
N THR A 57 -10.08 -4.38 4.14
CA THR A 57 -10.80 -4.70 2.91
C THR A 57 -10.04 -4.17 1.69
N ILE A 58 -9.63 -2.89 1.69
CA ILE A 58 -8.84 -2.31 0.59
C ILE A 58 -7.54 -3.06 0.39
N ILE A 59 -6.82 -3.37 1.47
CA ILE A 59 -5.56 -4.11 1.39
C ILE A 59 -5.81 -5.51 0.83
N SER A 60 -6.83 -6.21 1.30
CA SER A 60 -7.17 -7.54 0.78
C SER A 60 -7.48 -7.50 -0.71
N TYR A 61 -8.28 -6.54 -1.18
CA TYR A 61 -8.54 -6.35 -2.62
C TYR A 61 -7.29 -6.00 -3.40
N THR A 62 -6.44 -5.13 -2.86
CA THR A 62 -5.17 -4.74 -3.47
C THR A 62 -4.28 -5.96 -3.67
N LEU A 63 -4.11 -6.77 -2.63
CA LEU A 63 -3.29 -7.98 -2.67
C LEU A 63 -3.86 -9.03 -3.62
N LEU A 64 -5.19 -9.20 -3.68
CA LEU A 64 -5.84 -10.09 -4.65
C LEU A 64 -5.58 -9.65 -6.10
N TYR A 65 -5.72 -8.35 -6.40
CA TYR A 65 -5.46 -7.82 -7.73
C TYR A 65 -3.98 -8.01 -8.12
N CYS A 66 -3.09 -7.62 -7.22
CA CYS A 66 -1.66 -7.86 -7.34
C CYS A 66 -1.32 -9.34 -7.63
N LYS A 67 -1.90 -10.28 -6.87
CA LYS A 67 -1.72 -11.72 -7.09
C LYS A 67 -2.23 -12.17 -8.45
N SER A 68 -3.37 -11.66 -8.91
CA SER A 68 -3.88 -11.99 -10.24
C SER A 68 -2.94 -11.60 -11.38
N ILE A 69 -2.09 -10.58 -11.18
CA ILE A 69 -1.04 -10.20 -12.12
C ILE A 69 0.14 -11.19 -12.04
N THR A 70 0.55 -11.55 -10.81
CA THR A 70 1.74 -12.38 -10.58
C THR A 70 1.54 -13.88 -10.82
N ASP A 71 0.33 -14.39 -10.62
CA ASP A 71 0.01 -15.82 -10.76
C ASP A 71 0.22 -16.31 -12.21
N ASN A 72 0.16 -15.40 -13.19
CA ASN A 72 0.44 -15.71 -14.59
C ASN A 72 1.93 -15.94 -14.89
N ILE A 73 2.83 -15.65 -13.93
CA ILE A 73 4.28 -15.62 -14.13
C ILE A 73 4.97 -16.86 -13.52
N ILE A 74 4.44 -17.38 -12.40
CA ILE A 74 5.07 -18.42 -11.58
C ILE A 74 5.20 -19.78 -12.33
N SER A 75 4.61 -19.92 -13.52
CA SER A 75 4.62 -21.17 -14.29
C SER A 75 5.84 -21.40 -15.19
N HIS A 76 6.81 -20.49 -15.26
CA HIS A 76 7.92 -20.59 -16.23
C HIS A 76 9.32 -20.52 -15.58
N ASN A 77 9.85 -21.70 -15.25
CA ASN A 77 11.26 -22.13 -15.15
C ASN A 77 12.30 -21.30 -14.34
N ASP A 78 12.99 -22.03 -13.47
CA ASP A 78 13.99 -21.70 -12.43
C ASP A 78 15.19 -20.76 -12.72
N SER A 79 15.22 -19.93 -13.77
CA SER A 79 16.44 -19.14 -14.02
C SER A 79 16.33 -17.79 -14.74
N VAL A 80 15.14 -17.30 -15.09
CA VAL A 80 14.99 -15.98 -15.73
C VAL A 80 14.10 -15.08 -14.89
N ILE A 81 14.56 -13.85 -14.68
CA ILE A 81 13.86 -12.79 -13.95
C ILE A 81 12.44 -12.66 -14.51
N CYS A 82 11.49 -13.18 -13.74
CA CYS A 82 10.09 -13.37 -14.08
C CYS A 82 9.34 -12.05 -14.35
N PHE A 83 9.78 -10.96 -13.74
CA PHE A 83 9.14 -9.65 -13.85
C PHE A 83 9.13 -9.07 -15.29
N ASP A 84 10.15 -9.40 -16.10
CA ASP A 84 10.24 -8.91 -17.48
C ASP A 84 9.25 -9.56 -18.45
N LEU A 85 8.60 -10.66 -18.03
CA LEU A 85 7.60 -11.37 -18.81
C LEU A 85 6.19 -10.75 -18.65
N ILE A 86 5.99 -9.88 -17.65
CA ILE A 86 4.70 -9.20 -17.44
C ILE A 86 4.46 -8.17 -18.54
N GLN A 87 3.25 -8.12 -19.08
CA GLN A 87 2.85 -7.07 -20.02
C GLN A 87 3.13 -5.67 -19.46
N PRO A 88 3.66 -4.72 -20.25
CA PRO A 88 4.14 -3.43 -19.74
C PRO A 88 3.12 -2.63 -18.92
N ASN A 89 1.83 -2.67 -19.29
CA ASN A 89 0.73 -2.04 -18.56
C ASN A 89 0.55 -2.65 -17.16
N LEU A 90 0.40 -3.97 -17.07
CA LEU A 90 0.22 -4.69 -15.81
C LEU A 90 1.46 -4.59 -14.92
N ARG A 91 2.64 -4.53 -15.55
CA ARG A 91 3.91 -4.32 -14.85
C ARG A 91 3.95 -2.95 -14.18
N ASN A 92 3.59 -1.90 -14.89
CA ASN A 92 3.53 -0.55 -14.33
C ASN A 92 2.52 -0.47 -13.18
N ASP A 93 1.34 -1.08 -13.33
CA ASP A 93 0.35 -1.18 -12.25
C ASP A 93 0.95 -1.88 -11.03
N LEU A 94 1.66 -2.99 -11.22
CA LEU A 94 2.30 -3.73 -10.14
C LEU A 94 3.38 -2.90 -9.43
N ILE A 95 4.18 -2.12 -10.17
CA ILE A 95 5.18 -1.21 -9.60
C ILE A 95 4.51 -0.16 -8.72
N VAL A 96 3.50 0.53 -9.26
CA VAL A 96 2.80 1.59 -8.53
C VAL A 96 2.15 1.04 -7.26
N LEU A 97 1.56 -0.15 -7.33
CA LEU A 97 0.98 -0.82 -6.17
C LEU A 97 2.03 -1.28 -5.17
N TYR A 98 3.16 -1.82 -5.63
CA TYR A 98 4.28 -2.23 -4.79
C TYR A 98 4.86 -1.04 -4.00
N GLU A 99 5.08 0.11 -4.65
CA GLU A 99 5.54 1.32 -3.99
C GLU A 99 4.49 1.85 -3.01
N SER A 100 3.22 1.89 -3.42
CA SER A 100 2.10 2.31 -2.56
C SER A 100 2.00 1.45 -1.30
N LEU A 101 2.14 0.13 -1.43
CA LEU A 101 2.12 -0.81 -0.30
C LEU A 101 3.30 -0.59 0.66
N ASN A 102 4.50 -0.30 0.14
CA ASN A 102 5.65 0.10 0.98
C ASN A 102 5.36 1.35 1.82
N HIS A 103 4.68 2.34 1.24
CA HIS A 103 4.26 3.53 1.97
C HIS A 103 3.17 3.22 2.99
N VAL A 104 2.20 2.37 2.63
CA VAL A 104 1.13 1.93 3.53
C VAL A 104 1.68 1.29 4.80
N VAL A 105 2.69 0.42 4.72
CA VAL A 105 3.30 -0.19 5.93
C VAL A 105 3.80 0.88 6.90
N LYS A 106 4.47 1.93 6.39
CA LYS A 106 4.93 3.06 7.20
C LYS A 106 3.76 3.85 7.79
N GLY A 107 2.72 4.09 7.00
CA GLY A 107 1.50 4.75 7.42
C GLY A 107 0.75 4.00 8.53
N LEU A 108 0.63 2.68 8.40
CA LEU A 108 0.04 1.79 9.40
C LEU A 108 0.84 1.80 10.71
N GLY A 109 2.18 1.82 10.66
CA GLY A 109 3.01 1.97 11.84
C GLY A 109 2.73 3.28 12.61
N ARG A 110 2.51 4.39 11.89
CA ARG A 110 2.13 5.67 12.51
C ARG A 110 0.70 5.66 13.04
N LEU A 111 -0.23 5.02 12.31
CA LEU A 111 -1.61 4.85 12.76
C LEU A 111 -1.68 4.02 14.04
N LYS A 112 -0.90 2.94 14.13
CA LYS A 112 -0.76 2.08 15.32
C LYS A 112 -0.35 2.88 16.54
N ASN A 113 0.66 3.75 16.42
CA ASN A 113 1.11 4.62 17.52
C ASN A 113 -0.04 5.52 18.03
N SER A 114 -0.92 5.96 17.14
CA SER A 114 -2.08 6.77 17.49
C SER A 114 -3.17 6.01 18.29
N TYR A 115 -3.09 4.67 18.34
CA TYR A 115 -3.98 3.75 19.03
C TYR A 115 -3.25 2.87 20.06
N ILE A 116 -2.08 3.30 20.56
CA ILE A 116 -1.22 2.49 21.44
C ILE A 116 -1.92 1.89 22.68
N ASN A 117 -2.99 2.54 23.16
CA ASN A 117 -3.77 2.08 24.32
C ASN A 117 -4.90 1.10 23.96
N ASP A 118 -5.12 0.80 22.68
CA ASP A 118 -6.24 -0.01 22.17
C ASP A 118 -5.70 -1.29 21.52
N LYS A 119 -5.49 -2.31 22.36
CA LYS A 119 -4.82 -3.57 21.95
C LYS A 119 -5.51 -4.26 20.77
N SER A 120 -6.84 -4.25 20.73
CA SER A 120 -7.60 -4.88 19.65
C SER A 120 -7.33 -4.21 18.30
N ILE A 121 -7.26 -2.88 18.29
CA ILE A 121 -6.94 -2.10 17.09
C ILE A 121 -5.48 -2.29 16.69
N THR A 122 -4.54 -2.27 17.63
CA THR A 122 -3.11 -2.46 17.32
C THR A 122 -2.83 -3.84 16.75
N ASP A 123 -3.43 -4.88 17.32
CA ASP A 123 -3.28 -6.27 16.82
C ASP A 123 -3.85 -6.42 15.41
N SER A 124 -4.96 -5.72 15.11
CA SER A 124 -5.55 -5.71 13.77
C SER A 124 -4.65 -5.01 12.75
N ILE A 125 -4.03 -3.88 13.13
CA ILE A 125 -3.06 -3.17 12.28
C ILE A 125 -1.82 -4.03 12.02
N ASP A 126 -1.35 -4.77 13.02
CA ASP A 126 -0.19 -5.67 12.88
C ASP A 126 -0.48 -6.81 11.90
N LYS A 127 -1.69 -7.41 11.97
CA LYS A 127 -2.12 -8.43 10.99
C LYS A 127 -2.11 -7.90 9.56
N ILE A 128 -2.67 -6.70 9.34
CA ILE A 128 -2.70 -6.06 8.01
C ILE A 128 -1.27 -5.78 7.53
N SER A 129 -0.42 -5.24 8.41
CA SER A 129 0.98 -4.92 8.08
C SER A 129 1.78 -6.18 7.72
N LEU A 130 1.54 -7.28 8.42
CA LEU A 130 2.17 -8.58 8.15
C LEU A 130 1.75 -9.12 6.79
N GLN A 131 0.46 -9.06 6.44
CA GLN A 131 -0.03 -9.48 5.12
C GLN A 131 0.65 -8.72 3.98
N ILE A 132 0.77 -7.40 4.12
CA ILE A 132 1.45 -6.56 3.12
C ILE A 132 2.93 -6.94 3.04
N SER A 133 3.60 -7.10 4.18
CA SER A 133 5.03 -7.41 4.24
C SER A 133 5.35 -8.75 3.58
N ASN A 134 4.52 -9.77 3.82
CA ASN A 134 4.65 -11.08 3.16
C ASN A 134 4.54 -10.95 1.64
N TYR A 135 3.56 -10.18 1.14
CA TYR A 135 3.41 -9.95 -0.28
C TYR A 135 4.58 -9.16 -0.90
N LEU A 136 5.14 -8.17 -0.18
CA LEU A 136 6.33 -7.45 -0.64
C LEU A 136 7.55 -8.37 -0.76
N ILE A 137 7.68 -9.37 0.11
CA ILE A 137 8.70 -10.41 -0.01
C ILE A 137 8.47 -11.26 -1.28
N GLU A 138 7.23 -11.70 -1.52
CA GLU A 138 6.85 -12.41 -2.76
C GLU A 138 7.22 -11.58 -4.01
N CYS A 139 6.92 -10.28 -4.01
CA CYS A 139 7.30 -9.35 -5.09
C CYS A 139 8.82 -9.25 -5.32
N ASN A 140 9.60 -9.28 -4.25
CA ASN A 140 11.05 -9.22 -4.36
C ASN A 140 11.61 -10.52 -4.95
N LEU A 141 11.01 -11.67 -4.62
CA LEU A 141 11.39 -12.97 -5.19
C LEU A 141 11.16 -13.05 -6.70
N ILE A 142 10.08 -12.44 -7.21
CA ILE A 142 9.81 -12.38 -8.65
C ILE A 142 10.65 -11.31 -9.38
N GLY A 143 11.46 -10.53 -8.66
CA GLY A 143 12.43 -9.60 -9.22
C GLY A 143 11.95 -8.15 -9.42
N VAL A 144 10.82 -7.74 -8.82
CA VAL A 144 10.31 -6.35 -8.90
C VAL A 144 11.38 -5.36 -8.44
N HIS A 145 12.03 -5.64 -7.31
CA HIS A 145 13.09 -4.79 -6.76
C HIS A 145 14.29 -4.68 -7.71
N ASN A 146 14.78 -5.80 -8.23
CA ASN A 146 15.91 -5.82 -9.16
C ASN A 146 15.61 -5.03 -10.44
N TYR A 147 14.37 -5.10 -10.94
CA TYR A 147 13.92 -4.32 -12.08
C TYR A 147 13.92 -2.81 -11.80
N LEU A 148 13.46 -2.38 -10.63
CA LEU A 148 13.48 -0.97 -10.24
C LEU A 148 14.92 -0.45 -10.12
N PHE A 149 15.81 -1.22 -9.47
CA PHE A 149 17.21 -0.87 -9.33
C PHE A 149 17.98 -0.83 -10.66
N SER A 150 17.68 -1.73 -11.60
CA SER A 150 18.33 -1.73 -12.92
C SER A 150 17.90 -0.52 -13.75
N LYS A 151 16.62 -0.12 -13.70
CA LYS A 151 16.13 1.10 -14.34
C LYS A 151 16.77 2.36 -13.79
N GLU A 152 16.88 2.49 -12.47
CA GLU A 152 17.53 3.66 -11.85
C GLU A 152 19.00 3.80 -12.28
N ARG A 153 19.74 2.68 -12.37
CA ARG A 153 21.12 2.68 -12.88
C ARG A 153 21.19 3.11 -14.33
N ASN A 154 20.31 2.58 -15.18
CA ASN A 154 20.26 2.93 -16.60
C ASN A 154 19.91 4.41 -16.80
N PHE A 155 18.98 4.95 -16.02
CA PHE A 155 18.62 6.36 -16.05
C PHE A 155 19.79 7.27 -15.67
N ARG A 156 20.52 6.95 -14.60
CA ARG A 156 21.71 7.70 -14.20
C ARG A 156 22.86 7.60 -15.20
N ALA A 157 23.01 6.46 -15.88
CA ALA A 157 24.00 6.28 -16.95
C ALA A 157 23.64 7.11 -18.20
N THR A 158 22.35 7.24 -18.53
CA THR A 158 21.88 8.14 -19.59
C THR A 158 22.06 9.61 -19.23
N GLU A 159 21.81 10.03 -17.98
CA GLU A 159 22.05 11.42 -17.56
C GLU A 159 23.53 11.80 -17.63
N GLN A 160 24.43 10.88 -17.27
CA GLN A 160 25.88 11.12 -17.34
C GLN A 160 26.42 11.17 -18.79
N SER A 161 25.77 10.51 -19.74
CA SER A 161 26.18 10.50 -21.16
C SER A 161 25.63 11.67 -21.97
N ILE A 162 24.67 12.44 -21.43
CA ILE A 162 24.13 13.67 -22.04
C ILE A 162 25.00 14.91 -21.70
N ILE A 163 25.94 14.81 -20.76
CA ILE A 163 26.83 15.91 -20.31
C ILE A 163 28.15 15.95 -21.10
N ILE A 164 28.19 15.44 -22.35
CA ILE A 164 29.38 15.51 -23.22
C ILE A 164 29.12 16.44 -24.41
#